data_AF-A0A563C5X0-F1
#
_entry.id   AF-A0A563C5X0-F1
#
_cell.length_a   1.000
_cell.length_b   1.000
_cell.length_c   1.000
_cell.angle_alpha   90.00
_cell.angle_beta   90.00
_cell.angle_gamma   90.00
#
_symmetry.space_group_name_H-M   'P 1'
#
loop_
_entity.id
_entity.type
_entity.pdbx_description
1 polymer ?
#
loop_
_entity_poly.entity_id
_entity_poly.type
_entity_poly.pdbx_seq_one_letter_code
_entity_poly.pdbx_strand_id
1 'polypeptide(L)' 'MVQVTRKDEREANENIIRRFNRKVLQSGVLSAAKASMRFSKPVSKTERREKAIIRKERKAEKTQKIRLGVR' A
#
# COMPACT_ATOMS: atom_id res chain seq x y z
N MET A 1 -7.11 0.27 16.10
CA MET A 1 -7.93 -0.95 15.96
C MET A 1 -8.76 -0.82 14.70
N VAL A 2 -8.64 -1.75 13.74
CA VAL A 2 -9.45 -1.70 12.51
C VAL A 2 -10.81 -2.30 12.81
N GLN A 3 -11.88 -1.51 12.68
CA GLN A 3 -13.24 -1.96 12.88
C GLN A 3 -14.12 -1.68 11.67
N VAL A 4 -15.06 -2.59 11.43
CA VAL A 4 -16.06 -2.53 10.37
C VAL A 4 -17.41 -2.90 10.97
N THR A 5 -18.34 -1.95 10.96
CA THR A 5 -19.73 -2.16 11.38
C THR A 5 -20.60 -2.53 10.19
N ARG A 6 -21.64 -3.34 10.41
CA ARG A 6 -22.64 -3.62 9.38
C ARG A 6 -23.36 -2.32 9.02
N LYS A 7 -23.53 -2.06 7.71
CA LYS A 7 -24.20 -0.83 7.26
C LYS A 7 -25.71 -0.99 7.19
N ASP A 8 -26.15 -2.12 6.64
CA ASP A 8 -27.57 -2.47 6.47
C ASP A 8 -27.80 -3.89 6.99
N GLU A 9 -28.99 -4.16 7.53
CA GLU A 9 -29.33 -5.48 8.08
C GLU A 9 -29.27 -6.61 7.02
N ARG A 10 -29.44 -6.25 5.74
CA ARG A 10 -29.38 -7.18 4.60
C ARG A 10 -27.95 -7.37 4.04
N GLU A 11 -26.92 -6.81 4.67
CA GLU A 11 -25.54 -7.00 4.22
C GLU A 11 -25.07 -8.45 4.48
N ALA A 12 -24.75 -9.17 3.41
CA ALA A 12 -24.15 -10.49 3.49
C ALA A 12 -22.82 -10.46 4.27
N ASN A 13 -22.60 -11.45 5.14
CA ASN A 13 -21.42 -11.52 6.00
C ASN A 13 -20.10 -11.48 5.21
N GLU A 14 -20.07 -12.06 4.01
CA GLU A 14 -18.89 -12.02 3.15
C GLU A 14 -18.47 -10.60 2.76
N ASN A 15 -19.43 -9.71 2.54
CA ASN A 15 -19.16 -8.32 2.17
C ASN A 15 -18.52 -7.55 3.33
N ILE A 16 -18.95 -7.86 4.56
CA ILE A 16 -18.34 -7.33 5.79
C ILE A 16 -16.88 -7.81 5.89
N ILE A 17 -16.63 -9.10 5.66
CA ILE A 17 -15.27 -9.67 5.69
C ILE A 17 -14.39 -9.05 4.59
N ARG A 18 -14.89 -8.89 3.36
CA ARG A 18 -14.15 -8.24 2.26
C ARG A 18 -13.75 -6.81 2.60
N ARG A 19 -14.67 -6.04 3.19
CA ARG A 19 -14.40 -4.66 3.65
C ARG A 19 -13.40 -4.64 4.79
N PHE A 20 -13.50 -5.55 5.75
CA PHE A 20 -12.55 -5.68 6.83
C PHE A 20 -11.14 -5.95 6.28
N ASN A 21 -11.00 -6.95 5.40
CA ASN A 21 -9.74 -7.26 4.74
C ASN A 21 -9.17 -6.06 3.98
N ARG A 22 -10.01 -5.33 3.24
CA ARG A 22 -9.59 -4.11 2.55
C ARG A 22 -9.09 -3.03 3.52
N LYS A 23 -9.80 -2.79 4.63
CA LYS A 23 -9.38 -1.82 5.65
C LYS A 23 -8.09 -2.25 6.35
N VAL A 24 -7.90 -3.53 6.63
CA VAL A 24 -6.67 -4.08 7.23
C VAL A 24 -5.47 -3.89 6.30
N LEU A 25 -5.66 -4.11 4.99
CA LEU A 25 -4.61 -3.87 4.00
C LEU A 25 -4.30 -2.38 3.85
N GLN A 26 -5.33 -1.52 3.81
CA GLN A 26 -5.15 -0.07 3.70
C GLN A 26 -4.49 0.56 4.93
N SER A 27 -4.81 0.06 6.13
CA SER A 27 -4.20 0.59 7.37
C SER A 27 -2.71 0.24 7.48
N GLY A 28 -2.21 -0.71 6.69
CA GLY A 28 -0.80 -1.09 6.68
C GLY A 28 -0.34 -1.79 7.96
N VAL A 29 -1.24 -2.14 8.89
CA VAL A 29 -0.92 -2.73 10.20
C VAL A 29 -0.09 -4.01 10.04
N LEU A 30 -0.42 -4.85 9.05
CA LEU A 30 0.36 -6.06 8.75
C LEU A 30 1.80 -5.74 8.29
N SER A 31 1.97 -4.71 7.47
CA SER A 31 3.29 -4.29 7.01
C SER A 31 4.12 -3.70 8.14
N ALA A 32 3.49 -2.90 9.01
CA ALA A 32 4.15 -2.30 10.17
C ALA A 32 4.57 -3.39 11.16
N ALA A 33 3.68 -4.31 11.50
CA ALA A 33 3.97 -5.45 12.38
C ALA A 33 5.09 -6.33 11.82
N LYS A 34 5.08 -6.61 10.51
CA LYS A 34 6.14 -7.39 9.85
C LYS A 34 7.49 -6.67 9.88
N ALA A 35 7.48 -5.35 9.68
CA ALA A 35 8.69 -4.54 9.75
C ALA A 35 9.25 -4.43 11.17
N SER A 36 8.40 -4.45 12.21
CA SER A 36 8.83 -4.37 13.60
C SER A 36 9.36 -5.69 14.17
N MET A 37 9.21 -6.83 13.46
CA MET A 37 9.71 -8.12 13.93
C MET A 37 11.24 -8.17 14.06
N ARG A 38 11.97 -7.29 13.37
CA ARG A 38 13.44 -7.21 13.43
C ARG A 38 13.88 -5.76 13.46
N PHE A 39 14.98 -5.49 14.14
CA PHE A 39 15.61 -4.18 14.11
C PHE A 39 16.18 -3.89 12.71
N SER A 40 15.93 -2.69 12.20
CA SER A 40 16.58 -2.14 11.01
C SER A 40 17.02 -0.71 11.30
N LYS A 41 18.19 -0.32 10.77
CA LYS A 41 18.66 1.05 10.90
C LYS A 41 17.69 2.00 10.16
N PRO A 42 17.41 3.20 10.70
CA PRO A 42 16.59 4.16 10.01
C PRO A 42 17.20 4.53 8.66
N VAL A 43 16.36 4.67 7.64
CA VAL A 43 16.79 4.93 6.26
C VAL A 43 17.62 6.21 6.20
N SER A 44 18.84 6.10 5.67
CA SER A 44 19.77 7.21 5.52
C SER A 44 19.27 8.26 4.52
N LYS A 45 19.83 9.48 4.55
CA LYS A 45 19.47 10.53 3.58
C LYS A 45 19.78 10.10 2.14
N THR A 46 20.90 9.41 1.93
CA THR A 46 21.35 8.91 0.62
C THR A 46 20.41 7.83 0.08
N GLU A 47 20.09 6.81 0.88
CA GLU A 47 19.15 5.74 0.48
C GLU A 47 17.75 6.28 0.17
N ARG A 48 17.30 7.29 0.93
CA ARG A 48 16.02 7.96 0.68
C ARG A 48 16.02 8.69 -0.66
N ARG A 49 17.13 9.36 -1.00
CA ARG A 49 17.31 10.05 -2.27
C ARG A 49 17.33 9.07 -3.44
N GLU A 50 18.10 8.00 -3.35
CA GLU A 50 18.17 6.96 -4.39
C GLU A 50 16.79 6.35 -4.67
N LYS A 51 16.05 5.97 -3.62
CA LYS A 51 14.67 5.48 -3.76
C LYS A 51 13.75 6.50 -4.43
N ALA A 52 13.93 7.80 -4.18
CA ALA A 52 13.15 8.85 -4.80
C ALA A 52 13.49 9.02 -6.29
N ILE A 53 14.77 8.94 -6.66
CA ILE A 53 15.24 8.99 -8.05
C ILE A 53 14.62 7.83 -8.85
N ILE A 54 14.74 6.60 -8.34
CA ILE A 54 14.17 5.41 -9.01
C ILE A 54 12.65 5.55 -9.19
N ARG A 55 11.93 6.09 -8.20
CA ARG A 55 10.49 6.36 -8.31
C ARG A 55 10.19 7.36 -9.42
N LYS A 56 10.99 8.41 -9.55
CA LYS A 56 10.83 9.43 -10.60
C LYS A 56 11.11 8.85 -11.99
N GLU A 57 12.16 8.05 -12.12
CA GLU A 57 12.52 7.35 -13.36
C GLU A 57 11.40 6.41 -13.82
N ARG A 58 10.92 5.53 -12.92
CA ARG A 58 9.79 4.62 -13.21
C ARG A 58 8.52 5.36 -13.60
N LYS A 59 8.26 6.51 -12.97
CA LYS A 59 7.11 7.36 -13.33
C LYS A 59 7.28 7.95 -14.72
N ALA A 60 8.46 8.47 -15.05
CA ALA A 60 8.77 9.02 -16.36
C ALA A 60 8.67 7.95 -17.47
N GLU A 61 9.26 6.78 -17.24
CA GLU A 61 9.20 5.64 -18.14
C GLU A 61 7.74 5.21 -18.39
N LYS A 62 6.94 5.09 -17.33
CA LYS A 62 5.51 4.78 -17.45
C LYS A 62 4.76 5.82 -18.28
N THR A 63 4.99 7.11 -18.04
CA THR A 63 4.34 8.19 -18.80
C THR A 63 4.77 8.17 -20.27
N GLN A 64 6.04 7.88 -20.56
CA GLN A 64 6.54 7.76 -21.93
C GLN A 64 5.92 6.56 -22.66
N LYS A 65 5.84 5.39 -22.01
CA LYS A 65 5.16 4.21 -22.58
C LYS A 65 3.70 4.50 -22.93
N ILE A 66 2.97 5.14 -22.02
CA ILE A 66 1.59 5.57 -22.26
C ILE A 66 1.51 6.52 -23.46
N ARG A 67 2.42 7.49 -23.57
CA ARG A 67 2.45 8.44 -24.71
C ARG A 67 2.74 7.75 -26.04
N LEU A 68 3.57 6.70 -26.03
CA LEU A 68 3.91 5.92 -27.21
C LEU A 68 2.85 4.85 -27.56
N GLY A 69 1.78 4.73 -26.78
CA GLY A 69 0.74 3.71 -26.98
C GLY A 69 1.22 2.28 -26.72
N VAL A 70 2.41 2.12 -26.14
CA VAL A 70 3.00 0.82 -25.79
C VAL A 70 2.56 0.49 -24.37
N ARG A 71 1.78 -0.58 -24.23
CA ARG A 71 1.23 -1.04 -22.95
C ARG A 71 2.23 -1.92 -22.18
#